data_AF-A0A167W8S2-F1
#
_entry.id   AF-A0A167W8S2-F1
#
_cell.length_a   1.000
_cell.length_b   1.000
_cell.length_c   1.000
_cell.angle_alpha   90.00
_cell.angle_beta   90.00
_cell.angle_gamma   90.00
#
_symmetry.space_group_name_H-M   'P 1'
#
loop_
_entity.id
_entity.type
_entity.pdbx_description
1 polymer ?
#
loop_
_entity_poly.entity_id
_entity_poly.type
_entity_poly.pdbx_seq_one_letter_code
_entity_poly.pdbx_strand_id
1 'polypeptide(L)' 'ATYKQRVEILDWHHEHGKNQTKTARHFDEKYPNLKIKQPLVSSWVKNEKEIR' A
#
# COMPACT_ATOMS: atom_id res chain seq x y z
N ALA A 1 9.48 3.52 1.03
CA ALA A 1 8.90 2.81 -0.13
C ALA A 1 9.26 3.56 -1.41
N THR A 2 9.81 2.84 -2.39
CA THR A 2 10.09 3.37 -3.73
C THR A 2 8.79 3.60 -4.51
N TYR A 3 8.84 4.34 -5.62
CA TYR A 3 7.68 4.55 -6.50
C TYR A 3 7.02 3.22 -6.91
N LYS A 4 7.81 2.28 -7.43
CA LYS A 4 7.34 0.96 -7.89
C LYS A 4 6.62 0.19 -6.78
N GLN A 5 7.15 0.22 -5.55
CA GLN A 5 6.52 -0.43 -4.41
C GLN A 5 5.18 0.21 -4.06
N ARG A 6 5.08 1.55 -4.07
CA ARG A 6 3.82 2.23 -3.78
C ARG A 6 2.76 1.91 -4.83
N VAL A 7 3.12 1.90 -6.11
CA VAL A 7 2.22 1.53 -7.21
C VAL A 7 1.74 0.09 -7.05
N GLU A 8 2.63 -0.86 -6.81
CA GLU A 8 2.27 -2.26 -6.59
C GLU A 8 1.31 -2.44 -5.40
N ILE A 9 1.56 -1.73 -4.30
CA ILE A 9 0.71 -1.78 -3.10
C ILE A 9 -0.69 -1.23 -3.40
N LEU A 10 -0.77 -0.14 -4.17
CA LEU A 10 -2.04 0.46 -4.58
C LEU A 10 -2.79 -0.42 -5.59
N ASP A 11 -2.11 -1.02 -6.57
CA ASP A 11 -2.72 -1.95 -7.51
C ASP A 11 -3.33 -3.15 -6.79
N TRP A 12 -2.55 -3.79 -5.92
CA TRP A 12 -3.02 -4.92 -5.11
C TRP A 12 -4.21 -4.52 -4.23
N HIS A 13 -4.18 -3.32 -3.64
CA HIS A 13 -5.28 -2.78 -2.84
C HIS A 13 -6.59 -2.73 -3.63
N HIS A 14 -6.56 -2.27 -4.88
CA HIS A 14 -7.74 -2.19 -5.73
C HIS A 14 -8.23 -3.58 -6.17
N GLU A 15 -7.32 -4.50 -6.47
CA GLU A 15 -7.66 -5.88 -6.87
C GLU A 15 -8.26 -6.72 -5.72
N HIS A 16 -7.86 -6.45 -4.47
CA HIS A 16 -8.20 -7.27 -3.30
C HIS A 16 -9.32 -6.66 -2.43
N GLY A 17 -10.21 -5.87 -3.04
CA GLY A 17 -11.42 -5.36 -2.40
C GLY A 17 -11.20 -4.14 -1.50
N LYS A 18 -10.11 -3.39 -1.71
CA LYS A 18 -9.82 -2.11 -1.04
C LYS A 18 -9.75 -2.20 0.49
N ASN A 19 -9.32 -3.34 1.00
CA ASN A 19 -9.10 -3.51 2.44
C ASN A 19 -7.69 -3.06 2.83
N GLN A 20 -7.58 -1.87 3.42
CA GLN A 20 -6.29 -1.25 3.78
C GLN A 20 -5.54 -2.04 4.86
N THR A 21 -6.25 -2.63 5.83
CA THR A 21 -5.64 -3.47 6.87
C THR A 21 -5.05 -4.74 6.29
N LYS A 22 -5.79 -5.40 5.38
CA LYS A 22 -5.31 -6.60 4.67
C LYS A 22 -4.11 -6.28 3.78
N THR A 23 -4.17 -5.14 3.09
CA THR A 23 -3.07 -4.62 2.25
C THR A 23 -1.83 -4.39 3.09
N ALA A 24 -1.97 -3.68 4.22
CA ALA A 24 -0.85 -3.43 5.12
C ALA A 24 -0.22 -4.72 5.61
N ARG A 25 -1.00 -5.69 6.08
CA ARG A 25 -0.47 -6.99 6.54
C ARG A 25 0.29 -7.73 5.44
N HIS A 26 -0.28 -7.81 4.24
CA HIS A 26 0.34 -8.50 3.11
C HIS A 26 1.70 -7.89 2.74
N PHE A 27 1.79 -6.56 2.71
CA PHE A 27 3.02 -5.88 2.32
C PHE A 27 3.99 -5.62 3.47
N ASP A 28 3.56 -5.71 4.73
CA ASP A 28 4.47 -5.75 5.87
C ASP A 28 5.27 -7.07 5.88
N GLU A 29 4.64 -8.19 5.49
CA GLU A 29 5.34 -9.47 5.29
C GLU A 29 6.28 -9.43 4.07
N LYS A 30 5.86 -8.82 2.96
CA LYS A 30 6.65 -8.72 1.72
C LYS A 30 7.80 -7.70 1.83
N TYR A 31 7.57 -6.59 2.53
CA TYR A 31 8.50 -5.48 2.70
C TYR A 31 8.66 -5.11 4.18
N PRO A 32 9.23 -6.00 5.01
CA PRO A 32 9.31 -5.80 6.47
C PRO A 32 10.17 -4.59 6.84
N ASN A 33 11.10 -4.20 5.98
CA ASN A 33 11.91 -3.00 6.15
C ASN A 33 11.10 -1.70 6.00
N LEU A 34 9.94 -1.74 5.34
CA LEU A 34 9.07 -0.59 5.12
C LEU A 34 8.06 -0.37 6.26
N LYS A 35 7.86 -1.37 7.13
CA LYS A 35 6.94 -1.32 8.28
C LYS A 35 5.55 -0.78 7.89
N ILE A 36 4.93 -1.42 6.90
CA ILE A 36 3.71 -0.91 6.27
C ILE A 36 2.54 -1.14 7.21
N LYS A 37 1.95 -0.04 7.68
CA LYS A 37 0.76 -0.04 8.53
C LYS A 37 -0.44 0.51 7.78
N GLN A 38 -1.64 0.17 8.24
CA GLN A 38 -2.89 0.65 7.63
C GLN A 38 -2.95 2.18 7.44
N PRO A 39 -2.51 3.04 8.39
CA PRO A 39 -2.49 4.48 8.18
C PRO A 39 -1.58 4.92 7.02
N LEU A 40 -0.47 4.22 6.78
CA LEU A 40 0.44 4.52 5.66
C LEU A 40 -0.23 4.18 4.32
N VAL A 41 -0.91 3.03 4.24
CA VAL A 41 -1.71 2.66 3.07
C VAL A 41 -2.83 3.68 2.84
N SER A 42 -3.51 4.13 3.90
CA SER A 42 -4.52 5.18 3.81
C SER A 42 -3.98 6.49 3.23
N SER A 43 -2.78 6.90 3.65
CA SER A 43 -2.09 8.08 3.10
C SER A 43 -1.76 7.91 1.62
N TRP A 44 -1.32 6.73 1.18
CA TRP A 44 -1.05 6.48 -0.23
C TRP A 44 -2.32 6.45 -1.08
N VAL A 45 -3.42 5.88 -0.57
CA VAL A 45 -4.72 5.90 -1.26
C VAL A 45 -5.24 7.33 -1.43
N LYS A 46 -5.09 8.18 -0.39
CA LYS A 46 -5.49 9.60 -0.48
C LYS A 46 -4.68 10.37 -1.54
N ASN A 47 -3.38 10.08 -1.62
CA ASN A 47 -2.47 10.77 -2.53
C ASN A 47 -2.21 9.96 -3.81
N GLU A 48 -3.09 9.01 -4.16
CA GLU A 48 -2.86 8.09 -5.28
C GLU A 48 -2.70 8.84 -6.62
N LYS A 49 -3.43 9.95 -6.79
CA LYS A 49 -3.34 10.84 -7.96
C LYS A 49 -2.01 11.61 -8.08
N GLU A 50 -1.23 11.68 -7.01
CA GLU A 50 0.11 12.29 -7.03
C GLU A 50 1.20 11.22 -7.14
N ILE A 51 0.86 9.97 -6.81
CA ILE A 51 1.73 8.80 -6.93
C ILE A 51 1.66 8.23 -8.35
N ARG A 52 0.56 8.41 -9.09
CA ARG A 52 0.41 8.02 -10.50
C ARG A 52 0.30 9.26 -11.36
#